data_AF-A0A3C0HMD9-F1
#
_entry.id   AF-A0A3C0HMD9-F1
#
_cell.length_a   1.000
_cell.length_b   1.000
_cell.length_c   1.000
_cell.angle_alpha   90.00
_cell.angle_beta   90.00
_cell.angle_gamma   90.00
#
_symmetry.space_group_name_H-M   'P 1'
#
loop_
_entity.id
_entity.type
_entity.pdbx_description
1 polymer ?
#
loop_
_entity_poly.entity_id
_entity_poly.type
_entity_poly.pdbx_seq_one_letter_code
_entity_poly.pdbx_strand_id
1 'polypeptide(L)'
;MTLRIFPGWWVVAAVFLVLSAASGLIFYGLAVYLDALTDEQPFSTTSVSLATSVFFIVAGVAGRVIAPIIETRDIRLVIALK
;
A
#
# COMPACT_ATOMS: atom_id res chain seq x y z
N MET A 1 -34.93 12.13 17.05
CA MET A 1 -33.50 12.48 17.20
C MET A 1 -32.72 11.74 16.12
N THR A 2 -32.47 12.36 14.98
CA THR A 2 -31.66 11.77 13.90
C THR A 2 -30.20 11.79 14.34
N LEU A 3 -29.61 10.61 14.56
CA LEU A 3 -28.17 10.44 14.80
C LEU A 3 -27.41 10.96 13.58
N ARG A 4 -26.86 12.17 13.68
CA ARG A 4 -25.92 12.71 12.68
C ARG A 4 -24.58 12.03 12.93
N ILE A 5 -24.27 11.00 12.14
CA ILE A 5 -22.95 10.36 12.17
C ILE A 5 -21.91 11.42 11.80
N PHE A 6 -20.88 11.57 12.63
CA PHE A 6 -19.77 12.47 12.34
C PHE A 6 -19.07 12.03 11.05
N PRO A 7 -18.97 12.88 10.02
CA PRO A 7 -18.40 12.50 8.72
C PRO A 7 -16.97 11.95 8.79
N GLY A 8 -16.21 12.30 9.83
CA GLY A 8 -14.85 11.80 10.02
C GLY A 8 -14.75 10.28 10.21
N TRP A 9 -15.83 9.60 10.59
CA TRP A 9 -15.83 8.12 10.64
C TRP A 9 -15.58 7.49 9.26
N TRP A 10 -15.97 8.14 8.17
CA TRP A 10 -15.64 7.69 6.82
C TRP A 10 -14.14 7.79 6.53
N VAL A 11 -13.47 8.83 7.06
CA VAL A 11 -12.02 8.97 6.93
C VAL A 11 -11.31 7.88 7.72
N VAL A 12 -11.76 7.59 8.95
CA VAL A 12 -11.22 6.49 9.77
C VAL A 12 -11.35 5.15 9.05
N ALA A 13 -12.54 4.84 8.52
CA ALA A 13 -12.76 3.60 7.77
C ALA A 13 -11.90 3.51 6.50
N ALA A 14 -11.79 4.61 5.75
CA ALA A 14 -10.96 4.65 4.55
C ALA A 14 -9.46 4.45 4.88
N VAL A 15 -8.96 5.14 5.90
CA VAL A 15 -7.57 5.02 6.35
C VAL A 15 -7.30 3.61 6.88
N PHE A 16 -8.24 3.02 7.63
CA PHE A 16 -8.14 1.63 8.07
C PHE A 16 -8.00 0.67 6.88
N LEU A 17 -8.87 0.77 5.87
CA LEU A 17 -8.80 -0.10 4.69
C LEU A 17 -7.49 0.08 3.92
N VAL A 18 -7.04 1.32 3.72
CA VAL A 18 -5.79 1.63 3.03
C VAL A 18 -4.60 1.04 3.79
N LEU A 19 -4.53 1.23 5.13
CA LEU A 19 -3.45 0.67 5.93
C LEU A 19 -3.52 -0.85 6.03
N SER A 20 -4.71 -1.45 6.15
CA SER A 20 -4.88 -2.90 6.19
C SER A 20 -4.43 -3.55 4.88
N ALA A 21 -4.77 -2.96 3.73
CA ALA A 21 -4.30 -3.45 2.44
C ALA A 21 -2.77 -3.27 2.30
N ALA A 22 -2.24 -2.10 2.66
CA ALA A 22 -0.81 -1.81 2.55
C ALA A 22 0.05 -2.63 3.51
N SER A 23 -0.40 -2.88 4.73
CA SER A 23 0.34 -3.71 5.69
C SER A 23 0.13 -5.20 5.43
N GLY A 24 -1.12 -5.63 5.23
CA GLY A 24 -1.48 -7.03 5.06
C GLY A 24 -0.96 -7.62 3.77
N LEU A 25 -1.39 -7.08 2.62
CA LEU A 25 -1.07 -7.67 1.33
C LEU A 25 0.39 -7.42 0.95
N ILE A 26 0.86 -6.19 1.10
CA ILE A 26 2.19 -5.80 0.59
C ILE A 26 3.31 -6.18 1.56
N PHE A 27 3.09 -6.13 2.88
CA PHE A 27 4.14 -6.42 3.85
C PHE A 27 4.07 -7.86 4.38
N TYR A 28 2.91 -8.28 4.90
CA TYR A 28 2.73 -9.61 5.50
C TYR A 28 2.48 -10.72 4.49
N GLY A 29 1.88 -10.42 3.33
CA GLY A 29 1.66 -11.39 2.25
C GLY A 29 2.93 -11.81 1.52
N LEU A 30 4.03 -11.10 1.73
CA LEU A 30 5.24 -11.23 0.92
C LEU A 30 5.91 -12.60 1.05
N ALA A 31 5.88 -13.21 2.24
CA ALA A 31 6.39 -14.57 2.44
C ALA A 31 5.57 -15.61 1.65
N VAL A 32 4.25 -15.44 1.60
CA VAL A 32 3.34 -16.31 0.84
C VAL A 32 3.56 -16.15 -0.65
N TYR A 33 3.76 -14.91 -1.13
CA TYR A 33 4.07 -14.66 -2.54
C TYR A 33 5.43 -15.22 -2.94
N LEU A 34 6.44 -15.09 -2.06
CA LEU A 34 7.76 -15.62 -2.33
C LEU A 34 7.72 -17.13 -2.47
N ASP A 35 7.07 -17.83 -1.53
CA ASP A 35 6.89 -19.28 -1.54
C ASP A 35 6.20 -19.74 -2.83
N ALA A 36 5.05 -19.15 -3.17
CA ALA A 36 4.32 -19.47 -4.40
C ALA A 36 5.12 -19.17 -5.68
N LEU A 37 5.87 -18.06 -5.72
CA LEU A 37 6.69 -17.68 -6.87
C LEU A 37 7.93 -18.55 -7.04
N THR A 38 8.42 -19.19 -5.99
CA THR A 38 9.58 -20.08 -6.07
C THR A 38 9.20 -21.54 -6.26
N ASP A 39 8.01 -21.95 -5.81
CA ASP A 39 7.49 -23.31 -5.98
C ASP A 39 6.77 -23.51 -7.32
N GLU A 40 5.92 -22.56 -7.75
CA GLU A 40 5.11 -22.72 -8.97
C GLU A 40 5.73 -22.08 -10.22
N GLN A 41 6.77 -21.26 -10.05
CA GLN A 41 7.45 -20.56 -11.15
C GLN A 41 8.97 -20.79 -11.10
N PRO A 42 9.68 -20.72 -12.25
CA PRO A 42 11.12 -20.95 -12.31
C PRO A 42 11.96 -19.79 -11.74
N PHE A 43 11.40 -18.98 -10.84
CA PHE A 43 12.10 -17.85 -10.25
C PHE A 43 12.95 -18.30 -9.07
N SER A 44 14.19 -17.80 -9.01
CA SER A 44 15.04 -18.01 -7.84
C SER A 44 14.56 -17.17 -6.65
N THR A 45 14.75 -17.68 -5.42
CA THR A 45 14.51 -16.93 -4.18
C THR A 45 15.24 -15.58 -4.15
N THR A 46 16.45 -15.53 -4.70
CA THR A 46 17.24 -14.30 -4.82
C THR A 46 16.57 -13.27 -5.72
N SER A 47 16.05 -13.68 -6.88
CA SER A 47 15.39 -12.77 -7.82
C SER A 47 14.12 -12.16 -7.23
N VAL A 48 13.28 -12.98 -6.57
CA VAL A 48 12.04 -12.52 -5.93
C VAL A 48 12.33 -11.58 -4.75
N SER A 49 13.35 -11.89 -3.96
CA SER A 49 13.79 -11.05 -2.83
C SER A 49 14.35 -9.71 -3.30
N LEU A 50 15.10 -9.69 -4.41
CA LEU A 50 15.58 -8.45 -5.01
C LEU A 50 14.44 -7.59 -5.55
N ALA A 51 13.47 -8.20 -6.24
CA ALA A 51 12.29 -7.48 -6.74
C ALA A 51 11.51 -6.81 -5.59
N THR A 52 11.33 -7.52 -4.47
CA THR A 52 10.73 -6.98 -3.25
C THR A 52 11.52 -5.78 -2.70
N SER A 53 12.84 -5.91 -2.64
CA SER A 53 13.70 -4.85 -2.12
C SER A 53 13.62 -3.59 -2.99
N VAL A 54 13.64 -3.76 -4.31
CA VAL A 54 13.45 -2.67 -5.28
C VAL A 54 12.07 -2.04 -5.11
N PHE A 55 11.02 -2.84 -4.94
CA PHE A 55 9.68 -2.34 -4.69
C PHE A 55 9.62 -1.42 -3.46
N PHE A 56 10.22 -1.81 -2.33
CA PHE A 56 10.23 -0.95 -1.14
C PHE A 56 11.05 0.33 -1.31
N ILE A 57 12.18 0.26 -2.03
CA ILE A 57 12.98 1.44 -2.36
C ILE A 57 12.16 2.42 -3.21
N VAL A 58 11.52 1.93 -4.27
CA VAL A 58 10.67 2.73 -5.15
C VAL A 58 9.49 3.30 -4.38
N ALA A 59 8.81 2.51 -3.55
CA ALA A 59 7.71 2.97 -2.72
C ALA A 59 8.14 4.08 -1.75
N GLY A 60 9.32 3.95 -1.14
CA GLY A 60 9.90 4.98 -0.26
C GLY A 60 10.22 6.28 -1.00
N VAL A 61 10.87 6.19 -2.16
CA VAL A 61 11.20 7.36 -3.00
C VAL A 61 9.94 8.02 -3.54
N ALA A 62 8.98 7.23 -4.03
CA ALA A 62 7.68 7.72 -4.49
C ALA A 62 6.93 8.45 -3.37
N GLY A 63 6.99 7.95 -2.13
CA GLY A 63 6.42 8.63 -0.97
C GLY A 63 6.92 10.07 -0.79
N ARG A 64 8.22 10.30 -1.02
CA ARG A 64 8.80 11.66 -0.98
C ARG A 64 8.28 12.57 -2.09
N VAL A 65 8.02 12.04 -3.28
CA VAL A 65 7.44 12.79 -4.41
C VAL A 65 5.95 13.07 -4.18
N ILE A 66 5.21 12.12 -3.61
CA ILE A 66 3.77 12.24 -3.36
C ILE A 66 3.47 13.20 -2.21
N ALA A 67 4.33 13.29 -1.18
CA ALA A 67 4.14 14.17 -0.03
C ALA A 67 3.78 15.63 -0.39
N PRO A 68 4.54 16.36 -1.22
CA PRO A 68 4.18 17.73 -1.62
C PRO A 68 2.93 17.80 -2.52
N ILE A 69 2.57 16.71 -3.22
CA ILE A 69 1.36 16.66 -4.04
C ILE A 69 0.10 16.61 -3.15
N ILE A 70 0.16 15.93 -2.01
CA ILE A 70 -0.94 15.88 -1.04
C ILE A 70 -1.27 17.28 -0.50
N GLU A 71 -0.27 18.15 -0.32
CA GLU A 71 -0.47 19.52 0.18
C GLU A 71 -1.11 20.45 -0.85
N THR A 72 -0.92 20.16 -2.15
CA THR A 72 -1.31 21.05 -3.25
C THR A 72 -2.52 20.56 -4.05
N ARG A 73 -2.94 19.30 -3.89
CA ARG A 73 -4.05 18.68 -4.62
C ARG A 73 -5.05 18.04 -3.66
N ASP A 74 -6.28 17.78 -4.15
CA ASP A 74 -7.27 17.05 -3.37
C ASP A 74 -6.73 15.64 -3.05
N ILE A 75 -6.63 15.36 -1.74
CA ILE A 75 -6.09 14.11 -1.22
C ILE A 75 -6.85 12.87 -1.71
N ARG A 76 -8.13 13.00 -2.05
CA ARG A 76 -8.96 11.90 -2.58
C ARG A 76 -8.44 11.41 -3.93
N LEU A 77 -8.01 12.34 -4.79
CA LEU A 77 -7.42 12.00 -6.08
C LEU A 77 -6.05 11.34 -5.92
N VAL A 78 -5.28 11.82 -4.94
CA VAL A 78 -3.95 11.25 -4.63
C VAL A 78 -4.08 9.83 -4.10
N ILE A 79 -5.04 9.56 -3.21
CA ILE A 79 -5.30 8.21 -2.67
C ILE A 79 -5.83 7.27 -3.75
N ALA A 80 -6.68 7.75 -4.67
CA ALA A 80 -7.25 6.90 -5.71
C ALA A 80 -6.22 6.47 -6.79
N LEU A 81 -5.18 7.28 -7.01
CA LEU A 81 -4.16 7.03 -8.04
C LEU A 81 -2.90 6.32 -7.52
N LYS A 82 -2.60 6.45 -6.22
CA LYS A 82 -1.42 5.86 -5.58
C LYS A 82 -1.57 4.34 -5.43
#